data_AF-A0A2S2QA40-F1
#
_entry.id   AF-A0A2S2QA40-F1
#
_cell.length_a   1.000
_cell.length_b   1.000
_cell.length_c   1.000
_cell.angle_alpha   90.00
_cell.angle_beta   90.00
_cell.angle_gamma   90.00
#
_symmetry.space_group_name_H-M   'P 1'
#
loop_
_entity.id
_entity.type
_entity.pdbx_description
1 polymer ?
#
loop_
_entity_poly.entity_id
_entity_poly.type
_entity_poly.pdbx_seq_one_letter_code
_entity_poly.pdbx_strand_id
1 'polypeptide(L)'
;MRSISLIPRVFSAPQLKPTEFLNLDVILEGVMNRLVLKELREHIYSLLVDEYVNNGSVPSMVENIHYAKSKSIQDFAVRENLVPPNDNDLKKISECFKRLQDAFLPLEKLEHLLSAIALIFNAVKMQNRSADACLGADDFLPLLVWVLVQCNVLTAELEAEYMWGLLHPSLIPGEGGYYLTALCGAVHVLKSYKSSMEASSANGVKTLGSDNTLSYDPLNELKSVLKVVVPDETNGSLLTKTLPVRPHMTTRDVCKIIAHKLRITNPQDYSLFKLIDGQEFLLSETDCPQDIKSSTTACGSHCLFAYKRIDAKIAWPHSPSP
;
A
#
# COMPACT_ATOMS: atom_id res chain seq x y z
N MET A 1 -0.50 -50.36 -34.56
CA MET A 1 0.64 -49.48 -34.84
C MET A 1 0.32 -48.09 -34.30
N ARG A 2 0.85 -47.76 -33.12
CA ARG A 2 0.89 -46.40 -32.58
C ARG A 2 2.11 -45.71 -33.21
N SER A 3 1.97 -44.49 -33.70
CA SER A 3 3.09 -43.56 -33.71
C SER A 3 2.59 -42.20 -33.26
N ILE A 4 3.17 -41.78 -32.15
CA ILE A 4 2.93 -40.55 -31.40
C ILE A 4 3.77 -39.46 -32.06
N SER A 5 3.17 -38.30 -32.36
CA SER A 5 3.93 -37.05 -32.52
C SER A 5 3.33 -35.97 -31.63
N LEU A 6 3.50 -36.15 -30.32
CA LEU A 6 3.56 -35.03 -29.39
C LEU A 6 4.96 -34.42 -29.52
N ILE A 7 5.06 -33.27 -30.18
CA ILE A 7 6.16 -32.33 -29.95
C ILE A 7 5.51 -30.99 -29.60
N PRO A 8 5.62 -30.53 -28.34
CA PRO A 8 5.11 -29.23 -27.96
C PRO A 8 5.98 -28.14 -28.60
N ARG A 9 5.35 -27.04 -29.03
CA ARG A 9 6.01 -25.82 -29.49
C ARG A 9 6.91 -25.28 -28.37
N VAL A 10 8.19 -25.63 -28.41
CA VAL A 10 9.25 -25.06 -27.58
C VAL A 10 9.58 -23.67 -28.12
N PHE A 11 9.31 -22.66 -27.29
CA PHE A 11 9.93 -21.33 -27.25
C PHE A 11 10.46 -20.77 -28.59
N SER A 12 9.65 -19.96 -29.27
CA SER A 12 10.19 -18.99 -30.22
C SER A 12 10.98 -17.95 -29.44
N ALA A 13 12.31 -17.97 -29.55
CA ALA A 13 13.18 -16.96 -28.96
C ALA A 13 12.80 -15.56 -29.48
N PRO A 14 12.64 -14.54 -28.62
CA PRO A 14 12.43 -13.17 -29.07
C PRO A 14 13.66 -12.72 -29.87
N GLN A 15 13.44 -12.21 -31.09
CA GLN A 15 14.49 -11.58 -31.88
C GLN A 15 14.88 -10.26 -31.22
N LEU A 16 15.90 -10.29 -30.36
CA LEU A 16 16.45 -9.12 -29.68
C LEU A 16 17.04 -8.15 -30.72
N LYS A 17 16.74 -6.86 -30.57
CA LYS A 17 17.39 -5.82 -31.39
C LYS A 17 18.88 -5.74 -31.04
N PRO A 18 19.74 -5.15 -31.90
CA PRO A 18 21.17 -4.99 -31.62
C PRO A 18 21.51 -4.20 -30.34
N THR A 19 20.54 -3.48 -29.77
CA THR A 19 20.66 -2.68 -28.53
C THR A 19 20.03 -3.35 -27.30
N GLU A 20 19.48 -4.56 -27.45
CA GLU A 20 18.79 -5.28 -26.38
C GLU A 20 19.62 -6.50 -25.97
N PHE A 21 19.67 -6.79 -24.67
CA PHE A 21 20.30 -7.98 -24.14
C PHE A 21 19.26 -8.86 -23.43
N LEU A 22 19.46 -10.17 -23.47
CA LEU A 22 18.64 -11.11 -22.75
C LEU A 22 19.03 -11.07 -21.26
N ASN A 23 18.19 -10.51 -20.41
CA ASN A 23 18.38 -10.60 -18.97
C ASN A 23 17.87 -11.97 -18.48
N LEU A 24 18.77 -12.95 -18.46
CA LEU A 24 18.43 -14.33 -18.08
C LEU A 24 17.94 -14.42 -16.64
N ASP A 25 18.48 -13.61 -15.72
CA ASP A 25 18.12 -13.66 -14.31
C ASP A 25 16.66 -13.25 -14.09
N VAL A 26 16.21 -12.17 -14.73
CA VAL A 26 14.81 -11.72 -14.67
C VAL A 26 13.87 -12.76 -15.28
N ILE A 27 14.28 -13.41 -16.37
CA ILE A 27 13.48 -14.47 -17.01
C ILE A 27 13.41 -15.69 -16.10
N LEU A 28 14.53 -16.11 -15.52
CA LEU A 28 14.61 -17.25 -14.63
C LEU A 28 13.77 -17.01 -13.37
N GLU A 29 13.90 -15.83 -12.76
CA GLU A 29 13.10 -15.42 -11.62
C GLU A 29 11.60 -15.43 -11.95
N GLY A 30 11.21 -14.89 -13.10
CA GLY A 30 9.83 -14.92 -13.58
C GLY A 30 9.29 -16.35 -13.77
N VAL A 31 10.10 -17.26 -14.34
CA VAL A 31 9.73 -18.67 -14.52
C VAL A 31 9.66 -19.39 -13.19
N MET A 32 10.61 -19.17 -12.28
CA MET A 32 10.62 -19.76 -10.94
C MET A 32 9.41 -19.32 -10.12
N ASN A 33 9.12 -18.02 -10.09
CA ASN A 33 7.93 -17.48 -9.44
C ASN A 33 6.67 -18.11 -10.01
N ARG A 34 6.59 -18.28 -11.34
CA ARG A 34 5.44 -18.93 -11.97
C ARG A 34 5.29 -20.40 -11.57
N LEU A 35 6.38 -21.18 -11.56
CA LEU A 35 6.33 -22.60 -11.21
C LEU A 35 5.99 -22.80 -9.74
N VAL A 36 6.57 -22.01 -8.84
CA VAL A 36 6.36 -22.11 -7.40
C VAL A 36 4.96 -21.63 -7.02
N LEU A 37 4.56 -20.43 -7.45
CA LEU A 37 3.28 -19.84 -7.05
C LEU A 37 2.09 -20.56 -7.67
N LYS A 38 2.24 -21.14 -8.86
CA LYS A 38 1.15 -21.92 -9.47
C LYS A 38 0.71 -23.08 -8.57
N GLU A 39 1.66 -23.77 -7.94
CA GLU A 39 1.36 -24.90 -7.06
C GLU A 39 1.00 -24.45 -5.63
N LEU A 40 1.58 -23.35 -5.14
CA LEU A 40 1.37 -22.87 -3.78
C LEU A 40 0.16 -21.93 -3.61
N ARG A 41 -0.39 -21.38 -4.70
CA ARG A 41 -1.46 -20.37 -4.67
C ARG A 41 -2.60 -20.77 -3.73
N GLU A 42 -3.18 -21.94 -3.94
CA GLU A 42 -4.34 -22.41 -3.17
C GLU A 42 -4.00 -22.54 -1.68
N HIS A 43 -2.78 -22.99 -1.35
CA HIS A 43 -2.33 -23.09 0.03
C HIS A 43 -2.13 -21.71 0.68
N ILE A 44 -1.50 -20.77 -0.04
CA ILE A 44 -1.31 -19.40 0.43
C ILE A 44 -2.66 -18.71 0.67
N TYR A 45 -3.59 -18.84 -0.27
CA TYR A 45 -4.93 -18.29 -0.13
C TYR A 45 -5.71 -18.95 1.00
N SER A 46 -5.57 -20.27 1.22
CA SER A 46 -6.18 -20.93 2.37
C SER A 46 -5.68 -20.31 3.68
N LEU A 47 -4.37 -20.12 3.83
CA LEU A 47 -3.79 -19.50 5.03
C LEU A 47 -4.27 -18.06 5.24
N LEU A 48 -4.29 -17.26 4.17
CA LEU A 48 -4.77 -15.87 4.23
C LEU A 48 -6.26 -15.81 4.57
N VAL A 49 -7.09 -16.64 3.93
CA VAL A 49 -8.53 -16.68 4.23
C VAL A 49 -8.76 -17.10 5.67
N ASP A 50 -8.08 -18.16 6.15
CA ASP A 50 -8.22 -18.62 7.53
C ASP A 50 -7.83 -17.52 8.52
N GLU A 51 -6.71 -16.83 8.31
CA GLU A 51 -6.28 -15.72 9.17
C GLU A 51 -7.29 -14.57 9.19
N TYR A 52 -7.75 -14.12 8.02
CA TYR A 52 -8.61 -12.95 7.88
C TYR A 52 -10.11 -13.22 8.14
N VAL A 53 -10.52 -14.47 8.13
CA VAL A 53 -11.82 -14.90 8.65
C VAL A 53 -11.75 -14.98 10.18
N ASN A 54 -10.70 -15.58 10.74
CA ASN A 54 -10.55 -15.73 12.19
C ASN A 54 -10.38 -14.39 12.93
N ASN A 55 -9.72 -13.41 12.31
CA ASN A 55 -9.59 -12.06 12.88
C ASN A 55 -10.83 -11.18 12.65
N GLY A 56 -11.86 -11.68 11.96
CA GLY A 56 -13.12 -10.98 11.70
C GLY A 56 -13.05 -9.92 10.59
N SER A 57 -11.92 -9.77 9.90
CA SER A 57 -11.72 -8.73 8.88
C SER A 57 -12.56 -8.98 7.62
N VAL A 58 -12.55 -10.21 7.10
CA VAL A 58 -13.37 -10.60 5.92
C VAL A 58 -14.88 -10.48 6.23
N PRO A 59 -15.42 -11.04 7.33
CA PRO A 59 -16.81 -10.83 7.71
C PRO A 59 -17.19 -9.35 7.81
N SER A 60 -16.33 -8.53 8.42
CA SER A 60 -16.54 -7.07 8.53
C SER A 60 -16.58 -6.39 7.17
N MET A 61 -15.70 -6.77 6.25
CA MET A 61 -15.70 -6.27 4.88
C MET A 61 -17.00 -6.58 4.14
N VAL A 62 -17.48 -7.83 4.25
CA VAL A 62 -18.74 -8.28 3.61
C VAL A 62 -19.94 -7.49 4.13
N GLU A 63 -20.06 -7.34 5.44
CA GLU A 63 -21.16 -6.60 6.06
C GLU A 63 -21.13 -5.11 5.66
N ASN A 64 -19.96 -4.47 5.76
CA ASN A 64 -19.81 -3.06 5.45
C ASN A 64 -20.05 -2.76 3.98
N ILE A 65 -19.55 -3.59 3.06
CA ILE A 65 -19.79 -3.41 1.61
C ILE A 65 -21.29 -3.57 1.31
N HIS A 66 -21.96 -4.55 1.91
CA HIS A 66 -23.39 -4.72 1.74
C HIS A 66 -24.18 -3.51 2.27
N TYR A 67 -23.83 -3.00 3.45
CA TYR A 67 -24.44 -1.79 4.02
C TYR A 67 -24.18 -0.53 3.18
N ALA A 68 -22.96 -0.38 2.66
CA ALA A 68 -22.53 0.78 1.89
C ALA A 68 -23.10 0.79 0.46
N LYS A 69 -23.54 -0.36 -0.07
CA LYS A 69 -24.02 -0.51 -1.46
C LYS A 69 -25.22 0.36 -1.80
N SER A 70 -26.10 0.63 -0.83
CA SER A 70 -27.28 1.48 -1.01
C SER A 70 -27.02 2.97 -0.71
N LYS A 71 -25.78 3.34 -0.36
CA LYS A 71 -25.42 4.72 0.00
C LYS A 71 -25.05 5.53 -1.24
N SER A 72 -25.30 6.83 -1.16
CA SER A 72 -24.94 7.77 -2.22
C SER A 72 -23.44 8.05 -2.19
N ILE A 73 -22.88 8.56 -3.28
CA ILE A 73 -21.46 8.92 -3.32
C ILE A 73 -21.07 10.01 -2.30
N GLN A 74 -22.01 10.88 -1.93
CA GLN A 74 -21.78 11.94 -0.94
C GLN A 74 -21.54 11.36 0.46
N ASP A 75 -22.09 10.18 0.75
CA ASP A 75 -21.87 9.45 2.01
C ASP A 75 -20.45 8.89 2.16
N PHE A 76 -19.61 9.01 1.11
CA PHE A 76 -18.21 8.59 1.12
C PHE A 76 -17.24 9.78 1.24
N ALA A 77 -17.74 11.00 1.46
CA ALA A 77 -16.94 12.23 1.50
C ALA A 77 -16.25 12.59 0.17
N VAL A 78 -16.84 12.18 -0.95
CA VAL A 78 -16.43 12.64 -2.28
C VAL A 78 -16.97 14.05 -2.52
N ARG A 79 -16.14 14.92 -3.09
CA ARG A 79 -16.50 16.32 -3.42
C ARG A 79 -17.77 16.40 -4.28
N GLU A 80 -18.70 17.30 -3.90
CA GLU A 80 -20.04 17.39 -4.52
C GLU A 80 -20.05 17.68 -6.02
N ASN A 81 -19.02 18.37 -6.54
CA ASN A 81 -18.91 18.71 -7.96
C ASN A 81 -18.19 17.63 -8.79
N LEU A 82 -17.72 16.54 -8.17
CA LEU A 82 -17.02 15.47 -8.85
C LEU A 82 -18.00 14.41 -9.33
N VAL A 83 -18.09 14.23 -10.64
CA VAL A 83 -18.91 13.17 -11.24
C VAL A 83 -18.14 11.84 -11.24
N PRO A 84 -18.66 10.76 -10.62
CA PRO A 84 -17.99 9.46 -10.53
C PRO A 84 -18.07 8.61 -11.81
N PRO A 85 -17.31 7.51 -11.90
CA PRO A 85 -17.45 6.51 -12.96
C PRO A 85 -18.90 6.06 -13.18
N ASN A 86 -19.37 6.04 -14.42
CA ASN A 86 -20.70 5.57 -14.78
C ASN A 86 -20.77 4.02 -14.76
N ASP A 87 -21.96 3.45 -14.92
CA ASP A 87 -22.17 1.99 -14.89
C ASP A 87 -21.32 1.21 -15.91
N ASN A 88 -21.04 1.79 -17.08
CA ASN A 88 -20.21 1.14 -18.09
C ASN A 88 -18.73 1.13 -17.71
N ASP A 89 -18.25 2.22 -17.11
CA ASP A 89 -16.90 2.33 -16.58
C ASP A 89 -16.73 1.41 -15.37
N LEU A 90 -17.71 1.36 -14.46
CA LEU A 90 -17.74 0.44 -13.32
C LEU A 90 -17.68 -1.02 -13.75
N LYS A 91 -18.35 -1.41 -14.84
CA LYS A 91 -18.23 -2.78 -15.40
C LYS A 91 -16.81 -3.09 -15.86
N LYS A 92 -16.14 -2.16 -16.53
CA LYS A 92 -14.74 -2.33 -16.97
C LYS A 92 -13.78 -2.40 -15.78
N ILE A 93 -13.99 -1.55 -14.79
CA ILE A 93 -13.20 -1.54 -13.55
C ILE A 93 -13.40 -2.85 -12.78
N SER A 94 -14.64 -3.33 -12.66
CA SER A 94 -14.98 -4.62 -12.03
C SER A 94 -14.29 -5.78 -12.75
N GLU A 95 -14.21 -5.76 -14.08
CA GLU A 95 -13.46 -6.76 -14.85
C GLU A 95 -11.96 -6.76 -14.52
N CYS A 96 -11.35 -5.58 -14.33
CA CYS A 96 -9.96 -5.50 -13.86
C CYS A 96 -9.78 -6.12 -12.47
N PHE A 97 -10.71 -5.87 -11.53
CA PHE A 97 -10.66 -6.48 -10.20
C PHE A 97 -10.87 -8.00 -10.23
N LYS A 98 -11.72 -8.51 -11.12
CA LYS A 98 -11.87 -9.96 -11.33
C LYS A 98 -10.58 -10.59 -11.84
N ARG A 99 -9.96 -10.00 -12.87
CA ARG A 99 -8.67 -10.46 -13.39
C ARG A 99 -7.57 -10.41 -12.34
N LEU A 100 -7.57 -9.38 -11.49
CA LEU A 100 -6.70 -9.29 -10.34
C LEU A 100 -6.90 -10.49 -9.40
N GLN A 101 -8.13 -10.87 -9.07
CA GLN A 101 -8.41 -12.05 -8.23
C GLN A 101 -7.99 -13.37 -8.91
N ASP A 102 -8.25 -13.50 -10.21
CA ASP A 102 -7.95 -14.71 -11.00
C ASP A 102 -6.44 -14.92 -11.23
N ALA A 103 -5.68 -13.83 -11.33
CA ALA A 103 -4.22 -13.89 -11.49
C ALA A 103 -3.57 -14.57 -10.28
N PHE A 104 -2.45 -15.26 -10.52
CA PHE A 104 -1.66 -15.91 -9.46
C PHE A 104 -0.27 -15.30 -9.33
N LEU A 105 0.23 -14.61 -10.36
CA LEU A 105 1.48 -13.89 -10.27
C LEU A 105 1.27 -12.52 -9.63
N PRO A 106 2.06 -12.14 -8.62
CA PRO A 106 1.89 -10.89 -7.90
C PRO A 106 2.09 -9.66 -8.79
N LEU A 107 2.99 -9.75 -9.78
CA LEU A 107 3.16 -8.67 -10.77
C LEU A 107 1.94 -8.51 -11.68
N GLU A 108 1.36 -9.61 -12.19
CA GLU A 108 0.14 -9.56 -13.00
C GLU A 108 -1.05 -8.98 -12.19
N LYS A 109 -1.15 -9.31 -10.89
CA LYS A 109 -2.12 -8.68 -9.97
C LYS A 109 -1.92 -7.17 -9.87
N LEU A 110 -0.68 -6.73 -9.69
CA LEU A 110 -0.34 -5.31 -9.60
C LEU A 110 -0.69 -4.57 -10.91
N GLU A 111 -0.41 -5.16 -12.07
CA GLU A 111 -0.77 -4.58 -13.37
C GLU A 111 -2.29 -4.44 -13.53
N HIS A 112 -3.07 -5.41 -13.07
CA HIS A 112 -4.53 -5.32 -13.06
C HIS A 112 -5.06 -4.26 -12.09
N LEU A 113 -4.43 -4.08 -10.93
CA LEU A 113 -4.74 -2.98 -10.00
C LEU A 113 -4.48 -1.62 -10.65
N LEU A 114 -3.30 -1.43 -11.22
CA LEU A 114 -2.92 -0.19 -11.92
C LEU A 114 -3.86 0.10 -13.09
N SER A 115 -4.26 -0.94 -13.83
CA SER A 115 -5.26 -0.82 -14.91
C SER A 115 -6.62 -0.37 -14.39
N ALA A 116 -7.10 -0.94 -13.29
CA ALA A 116 -8.37 -0.53 -12.66
C ALA A 116 -8.30 0.95 -12.25
N ILE A 117 -7.19 1.37 -11.64
CA ILE A 117 -6.99 2.74 -11.19
C ILE A 117 -6.90 3.72 -12.35
N ALA A 118 -6.16 3.37 -13.41
CA ALA A 118 -6.11 4.17 -14.64
C ALA A 118 -7.51 4.35 -15.25
N LEU A 119 -8.36 3.32 -15.22
CA LEU A 119 -9.76 3.42 -15.65
C LEU A 119 -10.58 4.37 -14.75
N ILE A 120 -10.38 4.35 -13.43
CA ILE A 120 -11.04 5.29 -12.51
C ILE A 120 -10.66 6.74 -12.87
N PHE A 121 -9.36 7.04 -12.98
CA PHE A 121 -8.88 8.38 -13.35
C PHE A 121 -9.41 8.82 -14.72
N ASN A 122 -9.38 7.92 -15.71
CA ASN A 122 -9.91 8.21 -17.04
C ASN A 122 -11.42 8.46 -17.02
N ALA A 123 -12.20 7.64 -16.31
CA ALA A 123 -13.65 7.81 -16.21
C ALA A 123 -14.01 9.15 -15.58
N VAL A 124 -13.35 9.53 -14.48
CA VAL A 124 -13.53 10.84 -13.83
C VAL A 124 -13.14 11.96 -14.78
N LYS A 125 -11.97 11.88 -15.43
CA LYS A 125 -11.49 12.90 -16.37
C LYS A 125 -12.44 13.09 -17.54
N MET A 126 -13.04 12.01 -18.05
CA MET A 126 -13.99 12.08 -19.16
C MET A 126 -15.32 12.72 -18.78
N GLN A 127 -15.81 12.46 -17.57
CA GLN A 127 -17.09 12.98 -17.10
C GLN A 127 -17.00 14.42 -16.58
N ASN A 128 -15.82 14.85 -16.16
CA ASN A 128 -15.60 16.18 -15.62
C ASN A 128 -14.83 17.10 -16.60
N ARG A 129 -14.80 16.79 -17.91
CA ARG A 129 -14.08 17.59 -18.94
C ARG A 129 -14.44 19.08 -18.96
N SER A 130 -15.64 19.44 -18.50
CA SER A 130 -16.16 20.81 -18.49
C SER A 130 -15.82 21.58 -17.21
N ALA A 131 -15.39 20.88 -16.16
CA ALA A 131 -14.94 21.46 -14.91
C ALA A 131 -13.42 21.32 -14.83
N ASP A 132 -12.70 22.32 -14.34
CA ASP A 132 -11.25 22.20 -14.04
C ASP A 132 -10.99 21.28 -12.81
N ALA A 133 -11.92 20.35 -12.55
CA ALA A 133 -11.91 19.43 -11.44
C ALA A 133 -11.02 18.23 -11.80
N CYS A 134 -9.73 18.38 -11.53
CA CYS A 134 -8.81 17.25 -11.49
C CYS A 134 -9.05 16.43 -10.21
N LEU A 135 -8.95 15.11 -10.31
CA LEU A 135 -9.04 14.21 -9.15
C LEU A 135 -7.81 14.44 -8.26
N GLY A 136 -8.01 15.08 -7.11
CA GLY A 136 -6.96 15.29 -6.12
C GLY A 136 -6.67 14.01 -5.32
N ALA A 137 -5.55 13.99 -4.60
CA ALA A 137 -5.22 12.89 -3.70
C ALA A 137 -6.30 12.71 -2.60
N ASP A 138 -6.87 13.82 -2.12
CA ASP A 138 -7.91 13.82 -1.09
C ASP A 138 -9.25 13.25 -1.58
N ASP A 139 -9.55 13.39 -2.88
CA ASP A 139 -10.78 12.84 -3.47
C ASP A 139 -10.61 11.38 -3.93
N PHE A 140 -9.37 10.97 -4.23
CA PHE A 140 -9.09 9.67 -4.81
C PHE A 140 -9.42 8.51 -3.84
N LEU A 141 -9.02 8.61 -2.58
CA LEU A 141 -9.25 7.53 -1.62
C LEU A 141 -10.76 7.32 -1.32
N PRO A 142 -11.55 8.36 -1.01
CA PRO A 142 -13.01 8.29 -0.98
C PRO A 142 -13.65 7.66 -2.22
N LEU A 143 -13.17 8.05 -3.41
CA LEU A 143 -13.67 7.51 -4.66
C LEU A 143 -13.31 6.03 -4.83
N LEU A 144 -12.09 5.64 -4.46
CA LEU A 144 -11.65 4.25 -4.51
C LEU A 144 -12.50 3.37 -3.59
N VAL A 145 -12.79 3.83 -2.37
CA VAL A 145 -13.71 3.17 -1.43
C VAL A 145 -15.09 2.95 -2.08
N TRP A 146 -15.67 4.00 -2.67
CA TRP A 146 -16.96 3.89 -3.36
C TRP A 146 -16.90 2.89 -4.53
N VAL A 147 -15.85 2.95 -5.35
CA VAL A 147 -15.67 2.03 -6.49
C VAL A 147 -15.57 0.57 -6.03
N LEU A 148 -14.85 0.27 -4.95
CA LEU A 148 -14.75 -1.09 -4.40
C LEU A 148 -16.12 -1.63 -3.96
N VAL A 149 -16.95 -0.77 -3.36
CA VAL A 149 -18.34 -1.11 -2.98
C VAL A 149 -19.19 -1.39 -4.21
N GLN A 150 -19.17 -0.50 -5.21
CA GLN A 150 -19.97 -0.67 -6.43
C GLN A 150 -19.53 -1.90 -7.24
N CYS A 151 -18.23 -2.20 -7.26
CA CYS A 151 -17.67 -3.38 -7.93
C CYS A 151 -17.77 -4.67 -7.10
N ASN A 152 -18.24 -4.59 -5.84
CA ASN A 152 -18.37 -5.71 -4.91
C ASN A 152 -17.04 -6.47 -4.68
N VAL A 153 -15.95 -5.74 -4.45
CA VAL A 153 -14.61 -6.31 -4.27
C VAL A 153 -14.38 -6.71 -2.81
N LEU A 154 -14.91 -7.87 -2.43
CA LEU A 154 -14.88 -8.35 -1.04
C LEU A 154 -13.48 -8.80 -0.58
N THR A 155 -12.66 -9.30 -1.52
CA THR A 155 -11.34 -9.88 -1.25
C THR A 155 -10.20 -8.86 -1.35
N ALA A 156 -10.48 -7.57 -1.50
CA ALA A 156 -9.49 -6.52 -1.71
C ALA A 156 -8.32 -6.57 -0.70
N GLU A 157 -8.62 -6.92 0.55
CA GLU A 157 -7.62 -7.07 1.61
C GLU A 157 -6.67 -8.26 1.35
N LEU A 158 -7.22 -9.44 1.04
CA LEU A 158 -6.43 -10.64 0.74
C LEU A 158 -5.52 -10.41 -0.46
N GLU A 159 -6.03 -9.73 -1.49
CA GLU A 159 -5.28 -9.40 -2.69
C GLU A 159 -4.13 -8.43 -2.41
N ALA A 160 -4.36 -7.44 -1.53
CA ALA A 160 -3.32 -6.51 -1.10
C ALA A 160 -2.20 -7.23 -0.35
N GLU A 161 -2.54 -8.11 0.59
CA GLU A 161 -1.56 -8.90 1.37
C GLU A 161 -0.78 -9.87 0.49
N TYR A 162 -1.46 -10.53 -0.47
CA TYR A 162 -0.81 -11.40 -1.44
C TYR A 162 0.25 -10.63 -2.25
N MET A 163 -0.09 -9.43 -2.72
CA MET A 163 0.86 -8.57 -3.44
C MET A 163 1.99 -8.08 -2.52
N TRP A 164 1.69 -7.60 -1.32
CA TRP A 164 2.72 -7.12 -0.37
C TRP A 164 3.70 -8.22 0.06
N GLY A 165 3.21 -9.45 0.22
CA GLY A 165 4.02 -10.58 0.66
C GLY A 165 4.91 -11.18 -0.43
N LEU A 166 4.51 -11.09 -1.70
CA LEU A 166 5.14 -11.84 -2.80
C LEU A 166 5.74 -10.96 -3.91
N LEU A 167 5.45 -9.66 -3.96
CA LEU A 167 6.12 -8.76 -4.89
C LEU A 167 7.60 -8.61 -4.53
N HIS A 168 8.47 -8.61 -5.55
CA HIS A 168 9.87 -8.32 -5.36
C HIS A 168 10.04 -6.88 -4.82
N PRO A 169 10.88 -6.63 -3.80
CA PRO A 169 11.01 -5.32 -3.18
C PRO A 169 11.38 -4.16 -4.11
N SER A 170 12.00 -4.43 -5.27
CA SER A 170 12.31 -3.40 -6.28
C SER A 170 11.09 -2.88 -7.04
N LEU A 171 9.97 -3.62 -7.05
CA LEU A 171 8.73 -3.27 -7.75
C LEU A 171 7.75 -2.48 -6.86
N ILE A 172 8.05 -2.39 -5.56
CA ILE A 172 7.22 -1.70 -4.58
C ILE A 172 7.43 -0.17 -4.65
N PRO A 173 8.66 0.38 -4.78
CA PRO A 173 8.85 1.82 -4.94
C PRO A 173 8.14 2.36 -6.19
N GLY A 174 7.58 3.57 -6.09
CA GLY A 174 6.92 4.26 -7.19
C GLY A 174 5.39 4.13 -7.16
N GLU A 175 4.76 4.09 -8.34
CA GLU A 175 3.31 4.10 -8.47
C GLU A 175 2.66 2.83 -7.93
N GLY A 176 3.29 1.66 -8.12
CA GLY A 176 2.78 0.37 -7.68
C GLY A 176 2.52 0.33 -6.18
N GLY A 177 3.54 0.64 -5.36
CA GLY A 177 3.40 0.68 -3.91
C GLY A 177 2.50 1.82 -3.42
N TYR A 178 2.46 2.97 -4.12
CA TYR A 178 1.53 4.05 -3.78
C TYR A 178 0.08 3.58 -3.89
N TYR A 179 -0.29 2.99 -5.02
CA TYR A 179 -1.65 2.52 -5.25
C TYR A 179 -2.01 1.27 -4.46
N LEU A 180 -1.04 0.40 -4.18
CA LEU A 180 -1.23 -0.71 -3.25
C LEU A 180 -1.48 -0.22 -1.82
N THR A 181 -0.81 0.85 -1.39
CA THR A 181 -1.08 1.52 -0.11
C THR A 181 -2.48 2.15 -0.11
N ALA A 182 -2.88 2.79 -1.21
CA ALA A 182 -4.22 3.35 -1.34
C ALA A 182 -5.32 2.28 -1.26
N LEU A 183 -5.10 1.10 -1.86
CA LEU A 183 -6.00 -0.05 -1.72
C LEU A 183 -6.14 -0.49 -0.26
N CYS A 184 -5.02 -0.59 0.47
CA CYS A 184 -5.04 -0.92 1.91
C CYS A 184 -5.81 0.14 2.72
N GLY A 185 -5.61 1.43 2.42
CA GLY A 185 -6.35 2.52 3.05
C GLY A 185 -7.86 2.43 2.77
N ALA A 186 -8.25 2.09 1.54
CA ALA A 186 -9.65 1.95 1.17
C ALA A 186 -10.32 0.77 1.91
N VAL A 187 -9.62 -0.36 2.04
CA VAL A 187 -10.05 -1.50 2.86
C VAL A 187 -10.25 -1.08 4.32
N HIS A 188 -9.31 -0.34 4.90
CA HIS A 188 -9.41 0.09 6.30
C HIS A 188 -10.62 1.00 6.54
N VAL A 189 -10.86 1.96 5.65
CA VAL A 189 -12.06 2.82 5.69
C VAL A 189 -13.33 1.97 5.59
N LEU A 190 -13.37 0.99 4.69
CA LEU A 190 -14.54 0.12 4.53
C LEU A 190 -14.83 -0.70 5.78
N LYS A 191 -13.82 -1.28 6.43
CA LYS A 191 -14.01 -2.07 7.66
C LYS A 191 -14.66 -1.28 8.80
N SER A 192 -14.47 0.03 8.83
CA SER A 192 -15.01 0.92 9.85
C SER A 192 -16.24 1.73 9.39
N TYR A 193 -16.73 1.51 8.17
CA TYR A 193 -17.70 2.39 7.51
C TYR A 193 -19.04 2.46 8.24
N LYS A 194 -19.66 1.31 8.56
CA LYS A 194 -20.95 1.24 9.26
C LYS A 194 -20.87 1.91 10.64
N SER A 195 -19.85 1.58 11.42
CA SER A 195 -19.62 2.13 12.76
C SER A 195 -19.45 3.65 12.75
N SER A 196 -18.71 4.18 11.76
CA SER A 196 -18.53 5.64 11.59
C SER A 196 -19.83 6.36 11.25
N MET A 197 -20.65 5.75 10.38
CA MET A 197 -21.94 6.31 9.97
C MET A 197 -22.97 6.30 11.12
N GLU A 198 -23.02 5.22 11.90
CA GLU A 198 -23.91 5.10 13.06
C GLU A 198 -23.50 6.06 14.19
N ALA A 199 -22.20 6.24 14.43
CA ALA A 199 -21.68 7.22 15.40
C ALA A 199 -22.03 8.68 15.00
N SER A 200 -21.97 8.99 13.71
CA SER A 200 -22.36 10.31 13.17
C SER A 200 -23.87 10.57 13.31
N SER A 201 -24.70 9.53 13.18
CA SER A 201 -26.15 9.63 13.37
C SER A 201 -26.56 9.73 14.85
N ALA A 202 -25.81 9.13 15.77
CA ALA A 202 -26.09 9.16 17.21
C ALA A 202 -25.75 10.52 17.85
N ASN A 203 -24.82 11.28 17.27
CA ASN A 203 -24.40 12.58 17.78
C ASN A 203 -25.17 13.80 17.24
N GLY A 204 -26.22 13.62 16.41
CA GLY A 204 -27.24 14.65 16.18
C GLY A 204 -26.78 16.03 15.67
N VAL A 205 -25.59 16.19 15.09
CA VAL A 205 -25.13 17.47 14.52
C VAL A 205 -25.33 17.45 13.01
N LYS A 206 -26.47 17.96 12.56
CA LYS A 206 -26.61 18.55 11.23
C LYS A 206 -26.08 19.98 11.31
N THR A 207 -24.91 20.25 10.72
CA THR A 207 -24.53 21.63 10.41
C THR A 207 -24.02 21.70 8.98
N LEU A 208 -24.87 22.26 8.13
CA LEU A 208 -24.52 22.86 6.85
C LEU A 208 -23.82 24.19 7.18
N GLY A 209 -22.53 24.32 6.84
CA GLY A 209 -21.77 25.55 7.05
C GLY A 209 -20.27 25.32 7.09
N SER A 210 -19.58 26.01 6.18
CA SER A 210 -18.13 26.21 6.11
C SER A 210 -17.45 26.33 7.49
N ASP A 211 -16.21 25.86 7.58
CA ASP A 211 -15.22 26.17 8.64
C ASP A 211 -15.18 25.29 9.89
N ASN A 212 -15.52 24.01 9.78
CA ASN A 212 -14.98 22.99 10.69
C ASN A 212 -14.44 21.82 9.86
N THR A 213 -13.19 21.95 9.42
CA THR A 213 -12.35 20.82 9.03
C THR A 213 -12.07 19.97 10.27
N LEU A 214 -13.07 19.17 10.67
CA LEU A 214 -12.84 17.91 11.36
C LEU A 214 -11.95 17.10 10.42
N SER A 215 -10.64 17.24 10.63
CA SER A 215 -9.58 16.51 9.95
C SER A 215 -9.62 15.04 10.39
N TYR A 216 -10.69 14.35 10.00
CA TYR A 216 -10.61 12.92 9.78
C TYR A 216 -9.88 12.72 8.45
N ASP A 217 -8.59 12.98 8.52
CA ASP A 217 -7.64 12.74 7.45
C ASP A 217 -7.25 11.26 7.56
N PRO A 218 -7.58 10.40 6.57
CA PRO A 218 -7.08 9.02 6.53
C PRO A 218 -5.55 8.96 6.51
N LEU A 219 -4.88 10.06 6.18
CA LEU A 219 -3.43 10.23 6.30
C LEU A 219 -2.98 10.56 7.74
N ASN A 220 -3.88 10.88 8.66
CA ASN A 220 -3.57 11.05 10.07
C ASN A 220 -3.22 9.69 10.71
N GLU A 221 -3.79 8.58 10.22
CA GLU A 221 -3.29 7.24 10.52
C GLU A 221 -1.96 6.94 9.82
N LEU A 222 -1.65 7.59 8.69
CA LEU A 222 -0.29 7.61 8.14
C LEU A 222 0.68 8.50 8.93
N LYS A 223 0.22 9.38 9.83
CA LYS A 223 1.12 10.02 10.82
C LYS A 223 1.60 9.02 11.87
N SER A 224 0.94 7.87 11.99
CA SER A 224 1.45 6.75 12.78
C SER A 224 2.61 6.02 12.09
N VAL A 225 3.05 6.39 10.86
CA VAL A 225 4.21 5.74 10.25
C VAL A 225 5.54 6.45 10.50
N LEU A 226 6.54 5.67 10.90
CA LEU A 226 7.92 6.09 11.05
C LEU A 226 8.73 5.58 9.85
N LYS A 227 9.34 6.51 9.10
CA LYS A 227 10.32 6.17 8.06
C LYS A 227 11.68 6.01 8.71
N VAL A 228 12.26 4.83 8.61
CA VAL A 228 13.57 4.49 9.17
C VAL A 228 14.47 4.03 8.04
N VAL A 229 15.64 4.64 7.94
CA VAL A 229 16.70 4.27 7.00
C VAL A 229 17.51 3.15 7.62
N VAL A 230 17.69 2.08 6.88
CA VAL A 230 18.43 0.89 7.28
C VAL A 230 19.54 0.68 6.26
N PRO A 231 20.82 0.71 6.67
CA PRO A 231 21.92 0.40 5.79
C PRO A 231 21.94 -1.09 5.47
N ASP A 232 21.99 -1.40 4.18
CA ASP A 232 22.26 -2.74 3.67
C ASP A 232 23.78 -2.88 3.49
N GLU A 233 24.42 -3.55 4.45
CA GLU A 233 25.86 -3.79 4.45
C GLU A 233 26.30 -4.73 3.31
N THR A 234 25.38 -5.52 2.73
CA THR A 234 25.71 -6.47 1.65
C THR A 234 25.80 -5.80 0.28
N ASN A 235 24.90 -4.82 0.04
CA ASN A 235 24.84 -4.09 -1.23
C ASN A 235 25.39 -2.65 -1.14
N GLY A 236 25.80 -2.19 0.05
CA GLY A 236 26.30 -0.82 0.25
C GLY A 236 25.24 0.26 0.00
N SER A 237 23.96 -0.06 0.23
CA SER A 237 22.83 0.82 -0.09
C SER A 237 22.02 1.21 1.15
N LEU A 238 21.27 2.31 1.09
CA LEU A 238 20.39 2.74 2.18
C LEU A 238 18.94 2.40 1.85
N LEU A 239 18.32 1.53 2.63
CA LEU A 239 16.93 1.11 2.48
C LEU A 239 16.04 1.95 3.38
N THR A 240 15.08 2.66 2.80
CA THR A 240 14.04 3.33 3.59
C THR A 240 12.90 2.36 3.87
N LYS A 241 12.65 2.06 5.16
CA LYS A 241 11.53 1.22 5.61
C LYS A 241 10.51 2.06 6.34
N THR A 242 9.24 1.90 5.98
CA THR A 242 8.11 2.51 6.66
C THR A 242 7.56 1.52 7.69
N LEU A 243 7.41 1.96 8.93
CA LEU A 243 6.96 1.15 10.07
C LEU A 243 5.69 1.75 10.67
N PRO A 244 4.69 0.94 11.04
CA PRO A 244 3.56 1.41 11.84
C PRO A 244 4.01 1.60 13.29
N VAL A 245 3.76 2.78 13.85
CA VAL A 245 4.22 3.23 15.17
C VAL A 245 3.08 3.98 15.87
N ARG A 246 2.60 3.45 16.99
CA ARG A 246 1.52 4.07 17.76
C ARG A 246 1.99 5.37 18.45
N PRO A 247 1.08 6.31 18.76
CA PRO A 247 1.40 7.42 19.67
C PRO A 247 1.99 6.88 20.98
N HIS A 248 3.10 7.46 21.46
CA HIS A 248 3.83 7.06 22.67
C HIS A 248 4.63 5.74 22.61
N MET A 249 4.82 5.18 21.42
CA MET A 249 5.68 4.00 21.27
C MET A 249 7.15 4.36 21.52
N THR A 250 7.82 3.57 22.36
CA THR A 250 9.20 3.84 22.73
C THR A 250 10.19 3.42 21.64
N THR A 251 11.38 4.03 21.63
CA THR A 251 12.50 3.63 20.76
C THR A 251 12.79 2.14 20.89
N ARG A 252 12.74 1.59 22.10
CA ARG A 252 12.92 0.15 22.35
C ARG A 252 11.94 -0.71 21.55
N ASP A 253 10.66 -0.35 21.56
CA ASP A 253 9.65 -1.13 20.87
C ASP A 253 9.76 -1.01 19.35
N VAL A 254 10.12 0.19 18.86
CA VAL A 254 10.44 0.41 17.44
C VAL A 254 11.64 -0.44 17.01
N CYS A 255 12.72 -0.46 17.79
CA CYS A 255 13.90 -1.30 17.53
C CYS A 255 13.53 -2.79 17.46
N LYS A 256 12.67 -3.27 18.36
CA LYS A 256 12.19 -4.67 18.32
C LYS A 256 11.41 -4.99 17.04
N ILE A 257 10.52 -4.09 16.61
CA ILE A 257 9.79 -4.24 15.35
C ILE A 257 10.76 -4.34 14.17
N ILE A 258 11.75 -3.45 14.12
CA ILE A 258 12.74 -3.42 13.04
C ILE A 258 13.56 -4.71 13.03
N ALA A 259 14.11 -5.11 14.18
CA ALA A 259 14.91 -6.31 14.32
C ALA A 259 14.14 -7.57 13.87
N HIS A 260 12.88 -7.69 14.29
CA HIS A 260 12.02 -8.81 13.90
C HIS A 260 11.73 -8.79 12.39
N LYS A 261 11.36 -7.62 11.84
CA LYS A 261 11.00 -7.47 10.42
C LYS A 261 12.20 -7.70 9.49
N LEU A 262 13.41 -7.36 9.93
CA LEU A 262 14.64 -7.52 9.18
C LEU A 262 15.40 -8.83 9.51
N ARG A 263 14.86 -9.67 10.41
CA ARG A 263 15.48 -10.92 10.85
C ARG A 263 16.94 -10.74 11.33
N ILE A 264 17.20 -9.67 12.08
CA ILE A 264 18.55 -9.37 12.60
C ILE A 264 18.88 -10.34 13.73
N THR A 265 20.02 -11.02 13.61
CA THR A 265 20.47 -12.04 14.56
C THR A 265 21.00 -11.46 15.88
N ASN A 266 21.57 -10.25 15.86
CA ASN A 266 22.17 -9.58 17.03
C ASN A 266 21.55 -8.18 17.24
N PRO A 267 20.29 -8.07 17.68
CA PRO A 267 19.61 -6.79 17.82
C PRO A 267 20.24 -5.86 18.86
N GLN A 268 20.98 -6.40 19.85
CA GLN A 268 21.68 -5.58 20.86
C GLN A 268 22.79 -4.69 20.29
N ASP A 269 23.32 -5.02 19.10
CA ASP A 269 24.41 -4.26 18.48
C ASP A 269 23.88 -3.07 17.66
N TYR A 270 22.56 -2.92 17.55
CA TYR A 270 21.87 -1.91 16.74
C TYR A 270 21.09 -0.94 17.61
N SER A 271 21.03 0.31 17.19
CA SER A 271 20.18 1.32 17.82
C SER A 271 19.55 2.25 16.79
N LEU A 272 18.51 2.96 17.22
CA LEU A 272 17.85 3.99 16.44
C LEU A 272 18.55 5.33 16.69
N PHE A 273 18.90 6.00 15.60
CA PHE A 273 19.49 7.32 15.57
C PHE A 273 18.49 8.29 14.94
N LYS A 274 18.42 9.51 15.46
CA LYS A 274 17.80 10.63 14.74
C LYS A 274 18.87 11.39 13.97
N LEU A 275 18.52 11.81 12.77
CA LEU A 275 19.34 12.59 11.86
C LEU A 275 18.69 13.96 11.69
N ILE A 276 19.43 15.00 12.01
CA ILE A 276 19.03 16.41 11.84
C ILE A 276 20.18 17.11 11.14
N ASP A 277 19.93 17.68 9.95
CA ASP A 277 20.92 18.44 9.16
C ASP A 277 22.27 17.73 8.96
N GLY A 278 22.24 16.40 8.79
CA GLY A 278 23.43 15.57 8.58
C GLY A 278 24.18 15.15 9.86
N GLN A 279 23.71 15.56 11.05
CA GLN A 279 24.26 15.13 12.33
C GLN A 279 23.44 13.96 12.92
N GLU A 280 24.14 12.95 13.44
CA GLU A 280 23.52 11.79 14.10
C GLU A 280 23.44 11.94 15.62
N PHE A 281 22.28 11.65 16.18
CA PHE A 281 22.07 11.61 17.62
C PHE A 281 21.43 10.27 18.01
N LEU A 282 22.06 9.58 18.96
CA LEU A 282 21.54 8.34 19.52
C LEU A 282 20.25 8.62 20.30
N LEU A 283 19.21 7.83 20.06
CA LEU A 283 17.96 7.90 20.83
C LEU A 283 18.05 7.00 22.07
N SER A 284 17.55 7.50 23.20
CA SER A 284 17.39 6.68 24.40
C SER A 284 16.27 5.65 24.19
N GLU A 285 16.38 4.51 24.85
CA GLU A 285 15.38 3.44 24.79
C GLU A 285 13.99 3.89 25.25
N THR A 286 13.92 4.89 26.13
CA THR A 286 12.68 5.46 26.68
C THR A 286 12.09 6.58 25.83
N ASP A 287 12.83 7.08 24.84
CA ASP A 287 12.37 8.18 24.01
C ASP A 287 11.22 7.72 23.10
N CYS A 288 10.38 8.67 22.69
CA CYS A 288 9.33 8.45 21.71
C CYS A 288 9.75 9.05 20.37
N PRO A 289 10.08 8.23 19.35
CA PRO A 289 10.49 8.74 18.04
C PRO A 289 9.44 9.64 17.37
N GLN A 290 8.16 9.39 17.61
CA GLN A 290 7.05 10.20 17.10
C GLN A 290 7.03 11.60 17.74
N ASP A 291 7.23 11.70 19.05
CA ASP A 291 7.26 12.99 19.76
C ASP A 291 8.48 13.82 19.34
N ILE A 292 9.62 13.15 19.12
CA ILE A 292 10.85 13.78 18.61
C ILE A 292 10.67 14.26 17.16
N LYS A 293 10.01 13.47 16.32
CA LYS A 293 9.68 13.88 14.95
C LYS A 293 8.77 15.11 14.95
N SER A 294 7.72 15.11 15.79
CA SER A 294 6.76 16.21 15.88
C SER A 294 7.39 17.52 16.38
N SER A 295 8.20 17.46 17.44
CA SER A 295 8.90 18.61 18.00
C SER A 295 9.96 19.18 17.05
N THR A 296 10.70 18.32 16.34
CA THR A 296 11.72 18.76 15.36
C THR A 296 11.07 19.40 14.13
N THR A 297 9.95 18.84 13.66
CA THR A 297 9.18 19.41 12.55
C THR A 297 8.54 20.75 12.93
N ALA A 298 8.09 20.91 14.18
CA ALA A 298 7.58 22.18 14.71
C ALA A 298 8.66 23.27 14.80
N CYS A 299 9.94 22.88 14.88
CA CYS A 299 11.10 23.76 14.88
C CYS A 299 11.61 24.10 13.46
N GLY A 300 10.98 23.58 12.41
CA GLY A 300 11.34 23.84 11.02
C GLY A 300 12.50 22.99 10.46
N SER A 301 12.98 22.00 11.21
CA SER A 301 14.06 21.10 10.77
C SER A 301 13.52 19.75 10.29
N HIS A 302 14.16 19.18 9.27
CA HIS A 302 13.82 17.83 8.77
C HIS A 302 14.43 16.75 9.67
N CYS A 303 13.59 15.84 10.19
CA CYS A 303 14.02 14.74 11.03
C CYS A 303 13.90 13.39 10.29
N LEU A 304 15.02 12.70 10.14
CA LEU A 304 15.11 11.33 9.61
C LEU A 304 15.52 10.37 10.73
N PHE A 305 15.08 9.12 10.66
CA PHE A 305 15.52 8.08 11.59
C PHE A 305 16.38 7.07 10.86
N ALA A 306 17.45 6.61 11.50
CA ALA A 306 18.33 5.57 10.97
C ALA A 306 18.49 4.45 12.00
N TYR A 307 18.37 3.21 11.55
CA TYR A 307 18.62 2.03 12.38
C TYR A 307 19.89 1.35 11.88
N LYS A 308 20.97 1.47 12.65
CA LYS A 308 22.31 0.97 12.28
C LYS A 308 23.00 0.35 13.48
N ARG A 309 24.09 -0.37 13.23
CA ARG A 309 25.01 -0.81 14.29
C ARG A 309 25.59 0.39 15.02
N ILE A 310 25.76 0.28 16.33
CA ILE A 310 26.22 1.37 17.20
C ILE A 310 27.61 1.87 16.77
N ASP A 311 28.46 0.99 16.27
CA ASP A 311 29.84 1.25 15.82
C ASP A 311 29.97 1.63 14.33
N ALA A 312 28.89 1.52 13.55
CA ALA A 312 28.94 1.80 12.11
C ALA A 312 29.07 3.32 11.83
N LYS A 313 30.11 3.69 11.09
CA LYS A 313 30.29 5.06 10.57
C LYS A 313 29.75 5.14 9.15
N ILE A 314 28.62 5.81 8.99
CA ILE A 314 27.91 5.91 7.71
C ILE A 314 27.88 7.38 7.29
N ALA A 315 28.28 7.66 6.06
CA ALA A 315 28.10 8.97 5.46
C ALA A 315 26.64 9.10 4.99
N TRP A 316 25.86 9.91 5.68
CA TRP A 316 24.45 10.13 5.34
C TRP A 316 24.33 11.12 4.18
N PRO A 317 23.39 10.89 3.25
CA PRO A 317 23.13 11.85 2.19
C PRO A 317 22.61 13.15 2.80
N HIS A 318 23.31 14.26 2.54
CA HIS A 318 22.83 15.59 2.92
C HIS A 318 21.57 15.90 2.12
N SER A 319 20.49 16.30 2.82
CA SER A 319 19.35 16.91 2.14
C SER A 319 19.84 18.18 1.45
N PRO A 320 19.56 18.41 0.16
CA PRO A 320 19.77 19.72 -0.43
C PRO A 320 18.96 20.72 0.39
N SER A 321 19.62 21.76 0.90
CA SER A 321 18.95 22.92 1.49
C SER A 321 17.95 23.48 0.46
N PRO A 322 16.80 24.01 0.91
CA PRO A 322 15.73 24.49 0.02
C PRO A 322 16.19 25.54 -0.99
#